data_AF-A0A2G8L5Z8-F1
#
_entry.id   AF-A0A2G8L5Z8-F1
#
_cell.length_a   1.000
_cell.length_b   1.000
_cell.length_c   1.000
_cell.angle_alpha   90.00
_cell.angle_beta   90.00
_cell.angle_gamma   90.00
#
_symmetry.space_group_name_H-M   'P 1'
#
loop_
_entity.id
_entity.type
_entity.pdbx_description
1 polymer ?
#
loop_
_entity_poly.entity_id
_entity_poly.type
_entity_poly.pdbx_seq_one_letter_code
_entity_poly.pdbx_strand_id
1 'polypeptide(L)'
;MSTTPFNPSRAKLGMSTTQCNPLRAKLGMSTKLFNPSRAKLGMSTTPFSPSRAKLGTSTTPYNPLRAKLGMSTKPFNPSRAKLGMSTTQCNPLRAKLGMSTAPVNPSRAKLGPRTSYFLNSINIKKTMAALKPCVGEEPNFDKDADVVILRKAMKGMGTDETAIIDILTHRSNNQRQEIRKQYKTAYGRDLIADLKKELGGKLEMAVLGIMEPFPVYDAQCLKKAMKGVGTDESTLLEILCARNNAQIKAIKMAYKAAGLGDLEEDLQNEASGATKCLLTGLVQAGRDTEGEVDEEKAVTDATALFEAGEQTFGTDESEFQRILIADKSLEDSIRSEMSGSLQEAYLNIMSYAMNPVVYFANVINSALKGAGTNEVRLTRTLISRSEIDLGNIKDCYEETYGETLADAIRGDLRGDFERILLELIRE
;
A
#
# COMPACT_ATOMS: atom_id res chain seq x y z
N MET A 1 -27.23 60.63 1.96
CA MET A 1 -27.14 59.21 2.37
C MET A 1 -28.17 58.43 1.59
N SER A 2 -27.72 57.57 0.68
CA SER A 2 -28.56 56.58 0.00
C SER A 2 -28.16 55.21 0.54
N THR A 3 -29.07 54.54 1.24
CA THR A 3 -28.92 53.21 1.84
C THR A 3 -29.60 52.15 0.98
N THR A 4 -29.49 52.25 -0.34
CA THR A 4 -30.09 51.26 -1.23
C THR A 4 -29.36 49.91 -1.13
N PRO A 5 -30.06 48.79 -0.88
CA PRO A 5 -29.45 47.47 -0.81
C PRO A 5 -28.78 47.10 -2.14
N PHE A 6 -27.49 46.80 -2.10
CA PHE A 6 -26.72 46.35 -3.27
C PHE A 6 -26.85 44.83 -3.43
N ASN A 7 -27.58 44.35 -4.46
CA ASN A 7 -27.91 42.93 -4.63
C ASN A 7 -27.43 42.37 -5.99
N PRO A 8 -26.12 42.14 -6.18
CA PRO A 8 -25.60 41.62 -7.45
C PRO A 8 -25.85 40.10 -7.60
N SER A 9 -25.98 39.61 -8.83
CA SER A 9 -26.16 38.17 -9.10
C SER A 9 -24.98 37.31 -8.63
N ARG A 10 -23.76 37.88 -8.60
CA ARG A 10 -22.55 37.26 -8.05
C ARG A 10 -21.72 38.30 -7.30
N ALA A 11 -21.17 37.92 -6.15
CA ALA A 11 -20.25 38.75 -5.39
C ALA A 11 -18.99 37.97 -4.97
N LYS A 12 -17.82 38.61 -5.14
CA LYS A 12 -16.55 38.19 -4.56
C LYS A 12 -16.09 39.32 -3.65
N LEU A 13 -16.25 39.16 -2.34
CA LEU A 13 -15.99 40.22 -1.37
C LEU A 13 -14.88 39.74 -0.42
N GLY A 14 -13.93 40.63 -0.13
CA GLY A 14 -12.88 40.37 0.87
C GLY A 14 -13.45 40.50 2.28
N MET A 15 -13.45 41.73 2.80
CA MET A 15 -14.15 42.16 4.02
C MET A 15 -15.37 42.97 3.60
N SER A 16 -16.56 42.64 4.12
CA SER A 16 -17.79 43.39 3.81
C SER A 16 -18.44 43.94 5.08
N THR A 17 -18.67 45.24 5.09
CA THR A 17 -19.34 46.00 6.17
C THR A 17 -20.71 46.54 5.74
N THR A 18 -21.18 46.19 4.54
CA THR A 18 -22.42 46.69 3.93
C THR A 18 -23.43 45.55 3.72
N GLN A 19 -24.73 45.86 3.84
CA GLN A 19 -25.81 44.89 3.60
C GLN A 19 -25.89 44.54 2.11
N CYS A 20 -25.73 43.26 1.78
CA CYS A 20 -25.67 42.75 0.41
C CYS A 20 -26.30 41.35 0.35
N ASN A 21 -27.20 41.09 -0.61
CA ASN A 21 -27.85 39.77 -0.75
C ASN A 21 -27.68 39.20 -2.16
N PRO A 22 -26.47 38.73 -2.53
CA PRO A 22 -26.21 38.21 -3.86
C PRO A 22 -26.75 36.78 -4.02
N LEU A 23 -27.12 36.36 -5.23
CA LEU A 23 -27.53 34.96 -5.46
C LEU A 23 -26.38 33.96 -5.21
N ARG A 24 -25.12 34.38 -5.48
CA ARG A 24 -23.90 33.59 -5.22
C ARG A 24 -22.80 34.44 -4.61
N ALA A 25 -22.19 33.94 -3.55
CA ALA A 25 -21.15 34.64 -2.81
C ALA A 25 -19.87 33.81 -2.63
N LYS A 26 -18.72 34.47 -2.79
CA LYS A 26 -17.43 34.02 -2.26
C LYS A 26 -16.91 35.11 -1.32
N LEU A 27 -16.84 34.83 -0.02
CA LEU A 27 -16.45 35.81 1.00
C LEU A 27 -15.18 35.40 1.75
N GLY A 28 -14.38 36.40 2.14
CA GLY A 28 -13.33 36.27 3.17
C GLY A 28 -13.91 36.32 4.59
N MET A 29 -14.25 37.52 5.06
CA MET A 29 -14.86 37.80 6.37
C MET A 29 -16.07 38.74 6.24
N SER A 30 -17.13 38.50 7.02
CA SER A 30 -18.36 39.32 7.04
C SER A 30 -18.80 39.63 8.47
N THR A 31 -19.20 40.89 8.70
CA THR A 31 -19.67 41.40 10.00
C THR A 31 -21.09 41.98 9.96
N LYS A 32 -21.82 41.82 8.83
CA LYS A 32 -23.21 42.26 8.65
C LYS A 32 -24.12 41.16 8.09
N LEU A 33 -25.44 41.39 8.13
CA LEU A 33 -26.47 40.44 7.67
C LEU A 33 -26.33 40.19 6.15
N PHE A 34 -26.25 38.92 5.77
CA PHE A 34 -25.88 38.49 4.42
C PHE A 34 -26.60 37.18 4.09
N ASN A 35 -27.50 37.13 3.09
CA ASN A 35 -28.34 35.95 2.82
C ASN A 35 -28.32 35.46 1.34
N PRO A 36 -27.19 34.95 0.82
CA PRO A 36 -27.14 34.35 -0.52
C PRO A 36 -27.78 32.97 -0.61
N SER A 37 -28.24 32.57 -1.80
CA SER A 37 -28.71 31.20 -2.07
C SER A 37 -27.57 30.17 -2.06
N ARG A 38 -26.34 30.59 -2.45
CA ARG A 38 -25.11 29.76 -2.39
C ARG A 38 -23.93 30.55 -1.85
N ALA A 39 -23.21 30.00 -0.87
CA ALA A 39 -22.02 30.64 -0.30
C ALA A 39 -20.80 29.71 -0.23
N LYS A 40 -19.62 30.29 -0.47
CA LYS A 40 -18.31 29.75 -0.12
C LYS A 40 -17.61 30.75 0.81
N LEU A 41 -17.37 30.40 2.06
CA LEU A 41 -16.90 31.34 3.10
C LEU A 41 -15.58 30.90 3.74
N GLY A 42 -14.75 31.89 4.13
CA GLY A 42 -13.64 31.75 5.06
C GLY A 42 -14.11 31.73 6.51
N MET A 43 -14.37 32.91 7.10
CA MET A 43 -14.89 33.09 8.47
C MET A 43 -16.17 33.97 8.49
N SER A 44 -17.14 33.65 9.36
CA SER A 44 -18.36 34.45 9.54
C SER A 44 -18.71 34.62 11.01
N THR A 45 -18.99 35.85 11.42
CA THR A 45 -19.37 36.22 12.80
C THR A 45 -20.81 36.73 12.92
N THR A 46 -21.59 36.69 11.83
CA THR A 46 -23.02 37.04 11.81
C THR A 46 -23.92 35.85 11.43
N PRO A 47 -25.20 35.83 11.86
CA PRO A 47 -26.18 34.81 11.44
C PRO A 47 -26.52 34.90 9.95
N PHE A 48 -26.67 33.75 9.30
CA PHE A 48 -26.97 33.62 7.87
C PHE A 48 -27.50 32.21 7.56
N SER A 49 -28.41 32.04 6.60
CA SER A 49 -28.97 30.71 6.24
C SER A 49 -29.11 30.48 4.72
N PRO A 50 -28.07 29.99 4.02
CA PRO A 50 -28.15 29.71 2.59
C PRO A 50 -28.82 28.37 2.30
N SER A 51 -29.32 28.22 1.07
CA SER A 51 -29.71 26.90 0.57
C SER A 51 -28.51 25.95 0.42
N ARG A 52 -27.31 26.45 0.09
CA ARG A 52 -26.06 25.64 0.03
C ARG A 52 -24.85 26.41 0.57
N ALA A 53 -24.07 25.76 1.45
CA ALA A 53 -22.85 26.33 2.01
C ALA A 53 -21.62 25.41 1.82
N LYS A 54 -20.46 26.01 1.51
CA LYS A 54 -19.13 25.42 1.68
C LYS A 54 -18.31 26.32 2.62
N LEU A 55 -17.99 25.86 3.83
CA LEU A 55 -17.45 26.72 4.89
C LEU A 55 -16.05 26.29 5.35
N GLY A 56 -15.23 27.28 5.70
CA GLY A 56 -13.98 27.12 6.47
C GLY A 56 -14.26 27.02 7.97
N THR A 57 -14.46 28.17 8.64
CA THR A 57 -14.84 28.26 10.07
C THR A 57 -16.07 29.15 10.27
N SER A 58 -16.94 28.81 11.23
CA SER A 58 -18.11 29.62 11.59
C SER A 58 -18.34 29.60 13.10
N THR A 59 -18.56 30.78 13.66
CA THR A 59 -18.76 31.01 15.11
C THR A 59 -20.19 31.43 15.47
N THR A 60 -21.11 31.42 14.49
CA THR A 60 -22.53 31.78 14.66
C THR A 60 -23.47 30.64 14.25
N PRO A 61 -24.72 30.60 14.75
CA PRO A 61 -25.72 29.62 14.30
C PRO A 61 -26.12 29.83 12.83
N TYR A 62 -26.24 28.74 12.06
CA TYR A 62 -26.72 28.75 10.67
C TYR A 62 -27.35 27.40 10.30
N ASN A 63 -28.44 27.37 9.51
CA ASN A 63 -29.14 26.12 9.14
C ASN A 63 -29.37 26.01 7.63
N PRO A 64 -28.38 25.52 6.85
CA PRO A 64 -28.51 25.43 5.42
C PRO A 64 -29.19 24.11 4.99
N LEU A 65 -29.86 24.10 3.83
CA LEU A 65 -30.41 22.85 3.29
C LEU A 65 -29.31 21.82 2.95
N ARG A 66 -28.12 22.30 2.52
CA ARG A 66 -26.94 21.45 2.28
C ARG A 66 -25.64 22.13 2.73
N ALA A 67 -24.79 21.39 3.43
CA ALA A 67 -23.49 21.87 3.91
C ALA A 67 -22.33 20.94 3.50
N LYS A 68 -21.19 21.54 3.13
CA LYS A 68 -19.86 20.91 3.10
C LYS A 68 -18.94 21.69 4.03
N LEU A 69 -18.42 21.07 5.08
CA LEU A 69 -17.83 21.81 6.21
C LEU A 69 -16.35 21.49 6.44
N GLY A 70 -15.60 22.52 6.83
CA GLY A 70 -14.40 22.43 7.68
C GLY A 70 -14.79 22.39 9.16
N MET A 71 -14.27 23.30 9.99
CA MET A 71 -14.49 23.36 11.45
C MET A 71 -15.68 24.27 11.82
N SER A 72 -16.49 23.89 12.81
CA SER A 72 -17.57 24.74 13.35
C SER A 72 -17.61 24.62 14.87
N THR A 73 -17.83 25.74 15.55
CA THR A 73 -17.83 25.84 17.01
C THR A 73 -19.21 26.15 17.61
N LYS A 74 -20.28 26.09 16.79
CA LYS A 74 -21.68 26.25 17.23
C LYS A 74 -22.58 25.14 16.65
N PRO A 75 -23.74 24.84 17.28
CA PRO A 75 -24.69 23.84 16.77
C PRO A 75 -25.36 24.27 15.45
N PHE A 76 -25.61 23.30 14.57
CA PHE A 76 -26.32 23.51 13.30
C PHE A 76 -26.98 22.21 12.79
N ASN A 77 -28.12 22.29 12.11
CA ASN A 77 -28.93 21.13 11.68
C ASN A 77 -29.35 21.21 10.20
N PRO A 78 -28.48 20.80 9.25
CA PRO A 78 -28.79 20.86 7.83
C PRO A 78 -29.56 19.62 7.36
N SER A 79 -30.36 19.73 6.30
CA SER A 79 -31.05 18.54 5.74
C SER A 79 -30.06 17.52 5.15
N ARG A 80 -28.90 17.96 4.61
CA ARG A 80 -27.80 17.08 4.19
C ARG A 80 -26.43 17.67 4.52
N ALA A 81 -25.54 16.85 5.11
CA ALA A 81 -24.18 17.26 5.44
C ALA A 81 -23.11 16.34 4.81
N LYS A 82 -21.99 16.94 4.37
CA LYS A 82 -20.71 16.26 4.16
C LYS A 82 -19.69 16.89 5.12
N LEU A 83 -19.32 16.14 6.16
CA LEU A 83 -18.56 16.66 7.31
C LEU A 83 -17.06 16.31 7.19
N GLY A 84 -16.21 17.26 7.58
CA GLY A 84 -14.84 17.00 8.05
C GLY A 84 -14.82 16.88 9.58
N MET A 85 -13.79 17.43 10.24
CA MET A 85 -13.71 17.53 11.71
C MET A 85 -14.71 18.57 12.25
N SER A 86 -15.55 18.16 13.20
CA SER A 86 -16.51 19.03 13.89
C SER A 86 -16.45 18.78 15.39
N THR A 87 -16.40 19.86 16.17
CA THR A 87 -16.32 19.87 17.64
C THR A 87 -17.66 20.23 18.30
N THR A 88 -18.76 20.26 17.55
CA THR A 88 -20.11 20.60 18.05
C THR A 88 -21.21 19.67 17.55
N GLN A 89 -22.31 19.59 18.30
CA GLN A 89 -23.46 18.72 17.99
C GLN A 89 -24.13 19.12 16.66
N CYS A 90 -24.38 18.12 15.80
CA CYS A 90 -25.02 18.27 14.49
C CYS A 90 -25.97 17.09 14.21
N ASN A 91 -27.25 17.38 13.92
CA ASN A 91 -28.29 16.36 13.70
C ASN A 91 -28.91 16.47 12.30
N PRO A 92 -28.19 16.10 11.22
CA PRO A 92 -28.71 16.21 9.86
C PRO A 92 -29.62 15.03 9.49
N LEU A 93 -30.61 15.26 8.62
CA LEU A 93 -31.46 14.16 8.12
C LEU A 93 -30.65 13.11 7.33
N ARG A 94 -29.58 13.51 6.62
CA ARG A 94 -28.61 12.61 5.97
C ARG A 94 -27.17 13.12 6.08
N ALA A 95 -26.23 12.25 6.43
CA ALA A 95 -24.80 12.59 6.50
C ALA A 95 -23.89 11.64 5.70
N LYS A 96 -22.81 12.19 5.15
CA LYS A 96 -21.59 11.46 4.76
C LYS A 96 -20.45 11.92 5.68
N LEU A 97 -19.96 11.01 6.52
CA LEU A 97 -19.11 11.30 7.68
C LEU A 97 -17.61 11.09 7.39
N GLY A 98 -16.77 11.94 7.99
CA GLY A 98 -15.35 11.69 8.30
C GLY A 98 -15.15 11.55 9.83
N MET A 99 -13.95 11.75 10.35
CA MET A 99 -13.65 11.76 11.80
C MET A 99 -14.38 12.93 12.50
N SER A 100 -15.05 12.68 13.63
CA SER A 100 -15.73 13.70 14.46
C SER A 100 -15.52 13.40 15.94
N THR A 101 -15.24 14.44 16.72
CA THR A 101 -15.02 14.38 18.17
C THR A 101 -16.26 14.80 18.98
N ALA A 102 -17.38 15.08 18.32
CA ALA A 102 -18.64 15.52 18.93
C ALA A 102 -19.82 14.59 18.53
N PRO A 103 -20.91 14.53 19.32
CA PRO A 103 -22.08 13.69 18.99
C PRO A 103 -22.78 14.12 17.70
N VAL A 104 -22.93 13.20 16.75
CA VAL A 104 -23.64 13.40 15.47
C VAL A 104 -24.75 12.35 15.35
N ASN A 105 -26.02 12.76 15.39
CA ASN A 105 -27.17 11.86 15.34
C ASN A 105 -28.00 12.03 14.05
N PRO A 106 -27.54 11.46 12.91
CA PRO A 106 -28.29 11.55 11.66
C PRO A 106 -29.39 10.49 11.57
N SER A 107 -30.50 10.82 10.92
CA SER A 107 -31.56 9.83 10.64
C SER A 107 -31.13 8.77 9.61
N ARG A 108 -30.09 9.03 8.80
CA ARG A 108 -29.49 8.07 7.85
C ARG A 108 -28.04 8.45 7.53
N ALA A 109 -27.08 7.55 7.76
CA ALA A 109 -25.66 7.75 7.45
C ALA A 109 -25.17 6.83 6.31
N LYS A 110 -24.28 7.34 5.44
CA LYS A 110 -23.50 6.51 4.52
C LYS A 110 -22.03 6.64 4.91
N LEU A 111 -21.50 5.62 5.59
CA LEU A 111 -20.09 5.49 5.91
C LEU A 111 -19.31 5.26 4.61
N GLY A 112 -18.19 5.95 4.43
CA GLY A 112 -17.22 5.57 3.40
C GLY A 112 -16.52 4.27 3.79
N PRO A 113 -15.82 3.59 2.86
CA PRO A 113 -14.93 2.50 3.24
C PRO A 113 -13.93 3.03 4.27
N ARG A 114 -13.90 2.41 5.45
CA ARG A 114 -12.79 2.56 6.40
C ARG A 114 -11.60 1.81 5.79
N THR A 115 -10.79 2.49 5.01
CA THR A 115 -9.36 2.16 4.89
C THR A 115 -8.62 3.00 5.92
N SER A 116 -9.01 2.87 7.18
CA SER A 116 -8.08 3.11 8.28
C SER A 116 -7.35 1.78 8.43
N TYR A 117 -6.16 1.65 7.84
CA TYR A 117 -5.25 0.63 8.33
C TYR A 117 -5.09 0.94 9.81
N PHE A 118 -5.59 0.03 10.64
CA PHE A 118 -5.78 0.23 12.06
C PHE A 118 -4.39 0.10 12.72
N LEU A 119 -3.53 1.10 12.54
CA LEU A 119 -2.23 1.20 13.22
C LEU A 119 -2.40 1.62 14.70
N ASN A 120 -3.64 1.86 15.15
CA ASN A 120 -3.95 2.12 16.56
C ASN A 120 -4.51 0.86 17.23
N SER A 121 -3.65 -0.12 17.48
CA SER A 121 -3.71 -1.01 18.67
C SER A 121 -2.75 -2.22 18.61
N ILE A 122 -1.82 -2.32 17.67
CA ILE A 122 -0.75 -3.31 17.80
C ILE A 122 0.34 -2.68 18.66
N ASN A 123 0.51 -3.23 19.86
CA ASN A 123 1.56 -2.87 20.79
C ASN A 123 2.92 -2.98 20.08
N ILE A 124 3.49 -1.85 19.66
CA ILE A 124 4.78 -1.74 18.94
C ILE A 124 5.93 -2.35 19.76
N LYS A 125 5.67 -2.68 21.04
CA LYS A 125 6.57 -3.44 21.93
C LYS A 125 6.46 -4.96 21.86
N LYS A 126 5.78 -5.57 20.86
CA LYS A 126 5.95 -7.00 20.61
C LYS A 126 7.32 -7.20 19.94
N THR A 127 8.30 -7.33 20.82
CA THR A 127 9.66 -7.83 20.68
C THR A 127 9.80 -8.72 19.46
N MET A 128 10.93 -8.58 18.74
CA MET A 128 11.37 -9.40 17.60
C MET A 128 11.01 -10.88 17.82
N ALA A 129 9.81 -11.27 17.41
CA ALA A 129 9.39 -12.65 17.49
C ALA A 129 10.36 -13.44 16.61
N ALA A 130 10.77 -14.62 17.08
CA ALA A 130 11.61 -15.49 16.28
C ALA A 130 10.96 -15.67 14.90
N LEU A 131 11.78 -15.51 13.85
CA LEU A 131 11.34 -15.73 12.48
C LEU A 131 10.82 -17.17 12.36
N LYS A 132 9.60 -17.31 11.87
CA LYS A 132 8.87 -18.57 11.70
C LYS A 132 8.72 -18.81 10.19
N PRO A 133 9.70 -19.45 9.53
CA PRO A 133 9.56 -19.84 8.15
C PRO A 133 8.52 -20.97 8.01
N CYS A 134 7.87 -21.08 6.85
CA CYS A 134 7.02 -22.22 6.52
C CYS A 134 7.82 -23.31 5.79
N VAL A 135 8.79 -22.90 4.98
CA VAL A 135 9.68 -23.81 4.25
C VAL A 135 11.07 -23.77 4.87
N GLY A 136 11.67 -24.95 5.06
CA GLY A 136 12.97 -25.12 5.70
C GLY A 136 13.72 -26.30 5.10
N GLU A 137 14.88 -26.63 5.66
CA GLU A 137 15.65 -27.79 5.24
C GLU A 137 14.93 -29.08 5.62
N GLU A 138 14.78 -30.00 4.67
CA GLU A 138 14.38 -31.38 4.94
C GLU A 138 15.52 -32.08 5.70
N PRO A 139 15.32 -32.55 6.94
CA PRO A 139 16.39 -33.15 7.73
C PRO A 139 16.94 -34.43 7.12
N ASN A 140 16.10 -35.22 6.45
CA ASN A 140 16.47 -36.48 5.80
C ASN A 140 16.60 -36.31 4.28
N PHE A 141 17.23 -35.22 3.84
CA PHE A 141 17.33 -34.88 2.44
C PHE A 141 18.17 -35.89 1.65
N ASP A 142 17.53 -36.57 0.71
CA ASP A 142 18.15 -37.44 -0.29
C ASP A 142 17.87 -36.90 -1.70
N LYS A 143 18.83 -36.14 -2.22
CA LYS A 143 18.74 -35.56 -3.56
C LYS A 143 18.67 -36.61 -4.68
N ASP A 144 19.26 -37.79 -4.48
CA ASP A 144 19.23 -38.85 -5.49
C ASP A 144 17.83 -39.44 -5.58
N ALA A 145 17.19 -39.69 -4.44
CA ALA A 145 15.79 -40.12 -4.39
C ALA A 145 14.84 -39.07 -4.99
N ASP A 146 14.98 -37.80 -4.60
CA ASP A 146 14.14 -36.70 -5.11
C ASP A 146 14.25 -36.56 -6.64
N VAL A 147 15.47 -36.66 -7.18
CA VAL A 147 15.72 -36.60 -8.63
C VAL A 147 15.04 -37.73 -9.39
N VAL A 148 15.02 -38.94 -8.83
CA VAL A 148 14.32 -40.10 -9.41
C VAL A 148 12.82 -39.89 -9.42
N ILE A 149 12.25 -39.39 -8.30
CA ILE A 149 10.82 -39.09 -8.19
C ILE A 149 10.42 -38.02 -9.20
N LEU A 150 11.13 -36.90 -9.27
CA LEU A 150 10.86 -35.82 -10.22
C LEU A 150 10.97 -36.31 -11.67
N ARG A 151 11.98 -37.13 -11.99
CA ARG A 151 12.12 -37.67 -13.35
C ARG A 151 10.94 -38.57 -13.72
N LYS A 152 10.47 -39.40 -12.78
CA LYS A 152 9.32 -40.28 -12.96
C LYS A 152 8.03 -39.48 -13.13
N ALA A 153 7.82 -38.44 -12.33
CA ALA A 153 6.67 -37.54 -12.41
C ALA A 153 6.54 -36.84 -13.77
N MET A 154 7.67 -36.62 -14.45
CA MET A 154 7.76 -35.99 -15.78
C MET A 154 8.02 -37.01 -16.92
N LYS A 155 7.72 -38.30 -16.71
CA LYS A 155 7.98 -39.35 -17.73
C LYS A 155 6.70 -40.09 -18.09
N GLY A 156 6.30 -39.99 -19.35
CA GLY A 156 5.21 -40.77 -19.91
C GLY A 156 4.15 -39.88 -20.53
N MET A 157 2.91 -40.38 -20.58
CA MET A 157 1.77 -39.59 -21.00
C MET A 157 1.15 -38.95 -19.76
N GLY A 158 1.15 -37.62 -19.71
CA GLY A 158 0.75 -36.84 -18.53
C GLY A 158 1.91 -36.56 -17.57
N THR A 159 1.66 -35.67 -16.63
CA THR A 159 2.58 -35.23 -15.60
C THR A 159 1.97 -35.55 -14.23
N ASP A 160 2.79 -35.88 -13.24
CA ASP A 160 2.34 -36.02 -11.85
C ASP A 160 2.65 -34.71 -11.11
N GLU A 161 1.76 -33.72 -11.24
CA GLU A 161 1.92 -32.41 -10.64
C GLU A 161 2.00 -32.48 -9.12
N THR A 162 1.27 -33.42 -8.50
CA THR A 162 1.27 -33.62 -7.05
C THR A 162 2.67 -34.00 -6.56
N ALA A 163 3.29 -35.01 -7.17
CA ALA A 163 4.64 -35.41 -6.79
C ALA A 163 5.67 -34.30 -7.00
N ILE A 164 5.51 -33.47 -8.04
CA ILE A 164 6.39 -32.31 -8.27
C ILE A 164 6.20 -31.27 -7.16
N ILE A 165 4.96 -30.92 -6.84
CA ILE A 165 4.63 -29.94 -5.80
C ILE A 165 5.15 -30.42 -4.45
N ASP A 166 4.85 -31.66 -4.06
CA ASP A 166 5.20 -32.23 -2.75
C ASP A 166 6.70 -32.19 -2.54
N ILE A 167 7.50 -32.65 -3.51
CA ILE A 167 8.96 -32.61 -3.40
C ILE A 167 9.45 -31.17 -3.33
N LEU A 168 9.07 -30.30 -4.27
CA LEU A 168 9.72 -28.99 -4.38
C LEU A 168 9.31 -28.02 -3.26
N THR A 169 8.12 -28.14 -2.70
CA THR A 169 7.66 -27.30 -1.56
C THR A 169 8.15 -27.80 -0.20
N HIS A 170 8.63 -29.05 -0.10
CA HIS A 170 9.22 -29.63 1.11
C HIS A 170 10.75 -29.64 1.11
N ARG A 171 11.38 -28.89 0.21
CA ARG A 171 12.83 -28.70 0.17
C ARG A 171 13.15 -27.22 0.27
N SER A 172 14.21 -26.86 1.00
CA SER A 172 14.71 -25.48 1.01
C SER A 172 15.23 -25.09 -0.38
N ASN A 173 15.37 -23.80 -0.65
CA ASN A 173 15.91 -23.35 -1.93
C ASN A 173 17.31 -23.94 -2.20
N ASN A 174 18.15 -24.04 -1.16
CA ASN A 174 19.46 -24.67 -1.25
C ASN A 174 19.36 -26.14 -1.69
N GLN A 175 18.45 -26.91 -1.09
CA GLN A 175 18.20 -28.29 -1.47
C GLN A 175 17.64 -28.41 -2.90
N ARG A 176 16.77 -27.48 -3.33
CA ARG A 176 16.31 -27.40 -4.73
C ARG A 176 17.47 -27.12 -5.70
N GLN A 177 18.46 -26.31 -5.31
CA GLN A 177 19.67 -26.12 -6.13
C GLN A 177 20.52 -27.39 -6.22
N GLU A 178 20.60 -28.18 -5.14
CA GLU A 178 21.27 -29.48 -5.17
C GLU A 178 20.54 -30.49 -6.05
N ILE A 179 19.21 -30.57 -5.95
CA ILE A 179 18.36 -31.39 -6.83
C ILE A 179 18.60 -31.02 -8.29
N ARG A 180 18.61 -29.71 -8.62
CA ARG A 180 18.85 -29.23 -9.98
C ARG A 180 20.19 -29.71 -10.54
N LYS A 181 21.27 -29.61 -9.73
CA LYS A 181 22.60 -30.10 -10.11
C LYS A 181 22.59 -31.62 -10.29
N GLN A 182 21.99 -32.35 -9.35
CA GLN A 182 21.97 -33.81 -9.38
C GLN A 182 21.14 -34.35 -10.55
N TYR A 183 20.03 -33.70 -10.89
CA TYR A 183 19.21 -34.05 -12.06
C TYR A 183 20.03 -33.94 -13.36
N LYS A 184 20.87 -32.91 -13.48
CA LYS A 184 21.79 -32.75 -14.61
C LYS A 184 22.84 -33.86 -14.66
N THR A 185 23.42 -34.21 -13.52
CA THR A 185 24.40 -35.30 -13.41
C THR A 185 23.81 -36.65 -13.76
N ALA A 186 22.63 -36.98 -13.22
CA ALA A 186 22.01 -38.29 -13.36
C ALA A 186 21.44 -38.54 -14.77
N TYR A 187 20.89 -37.51 -15.42
CA TYR A 187 20.15 -37.66 -16.68
C TYR A 187 20.70 -36.86 -17.86
N GLY A 188 21.67 -35.97 -17.64
CA GLY A 188 22.18 -35.07 -18.68
C GLY A 188 21.19 -33.98 -19.11
N ARG A 189 20.05 -33.84 -18.43
CA ARG A 189 18.94 -32.93 -18.76
C ARG A 189 18.90 -31.73 -17.83
N ASP A 190 18.28 -30.64 -18.28
CA ASP A 190 18.06 -29.46 -17.43
C ASP A 190 16.68 -29.56 -16.77
N LEU A 191 16.66 -29.59 -15.43
CA LEU A 191 15.42 -29.75 -14.65
C LEU A 191 14.43 -28.60 -14.91
N ILE A 192 14.92 -27.37 -15.05
CA ILE A 192 14.06 -26.20 -15.29
C ILE A 192 13.40 -26.27 -16.67
N ALA A 193 14.14 -26.70 -17.69
CA ALA A 193 13.63 -26.91 -19.03
C ALA A 193 12.60 -28.05 -19.09
N ASP A 194 12.83 -29.14 -18.34
CA ASP A 194 11.86 -30.23 -18.24
C ASP A 194 10.58 -29.75 -17.53
N LEU A 195 10.68 -29.06 -16.37
CA LEU A 195 9.53 -28.50 -15.67
C LEU A 195 8.73 -27.51 -16.54
N LYS A 196 9.40 -26.64 -17.30
CA LYS A 196 8.76 -25.72 -18.26
C LYS A 196 7.98 -26.42 -19.37
N LYS A 197 8.42 -27.61 -19.76
CA LYS A 197 7.79 -28.36 -20.84
C LYS A 197 6.55 -29.11 -20.35
N GLU A 198 6.63 -29.63 -19.14
CA GLU A 198 5.59 -30.48 -18.55
C GLU A 198 4.49 -29.67 -17.84
N LEU A 199 4.84 -28.52 -17.27
CA LEU A 199 3.90 -27.65 -16.56
C LEU A 199 3.43 -26.50 -17.46
N GLY A 200 2.25 -25.97 -17.15
CA GLY A 200 1.72 -24.78 -17.82
C GLY A 200 1.08 -23.76 -16.86
N GLY A 201 0.94 -22.53 -17.36
CA GLY A 201 0.14 -21.50 -16.70
C GLY A 201 0.68 -21.08 -15.33
N LYS A 202 -0.21 -21.01 -14.34
CA LYS A 202 0.09 -20.46 -13.01
C LYS A 202 0.90 -21.43 -12.15
N LEU A 203 0.67 -22.73 -12.33
CA LEU A 203 1.47 -23.76 -11.67
C LEU A 203 2.92 -23.70 -12.15
N GLU A 204 3.14 -23.63 -13.47
CA GLU A 204 4.48 -23.45 -14.04
C GLU A 204 5.16 -22.20 -13.43
N MET A 205 4.46 -21.07 -13.40
CA MET A 205 4.98 -19.83 -12.79
C MET A 205 5.42 -20.03 -11.33
N ALA A 206 4.60 -20.70 -10.50
CA ALA A 206 4.91 -20.93 -9.10
C ALA A 206 6.08 -21.91 -8.91
N VAL A 207 6.06 -23.06 -9.61
CA VAL A 207 7.11 -24.08 -9.55
C VAL A 207 8.46 -23.51 -10.00
N LEU A 208 8.48 -22.76 -11.11
CA LEU A 208 9.72 -22.14 -11.56
C LEU A 208 10.21 -21.07 -10.59
N GLY A 209 9.28 -20.31 -10.00
CA GLY A 209 9.63 -19.30 -9.00
C GLY A 209 10.30 -19.89 -7.76
N ILE A 210 9.79 -21.00 -7.22
CA ILE A 210 10.42 -21.66 -6.05
C ILE A 210 11.77 -22.28 -6.41
N MET A 211 12.00 -22.65 -7.66
CA MET A 211 13.27 -23.22 -8.10
C MET A 211 14.41 -22.21 -8.23
N GLU A 212 14.11 -20.91 -8.30
CA GLU A 212 15.13 -19.87 -8.46
C GLU A 212 15.66 -19.41 -7.10
N PRO A 213 16.98 -19.18 -6.95
CA PRO A 213 17.51 -18.46 -5.78
C PRO A 213 16.85 -17.08 -5.64
N PHE A 214 16.58 -16.64 -4.41
CA PHE A 214 15.81 -15.40 -4.18
C PHE A 214 16.32 -14.17 -4.96
N PRO A 215 17.64 -13.88 -5.03
CA PRO A 215 18.12 -12.75 -5.82
C PRO A 215 17.87 -12.89 -7.32
N VAL A 216 17.90 -14.12 -7.84
CA VAL A 216 17.60 -14.42 -9.26
C VAL A 216 16.11 -14.26 -9.52
N TYR A 217 15.25 -14.76 -8.64
CA TYR A 217 13.81 -14.62 -8.76
C TYR A 217 13.36 -13.15 -8.75
N ASP A 218 13.90 -12.36 -7.81
CA ASP A 218 13.65 -10.92 -7.75
C ASP A 218 14.15 -10.22 -9.02
N ALA A 219 15.34 -10.55 -9.51
CA ALA A 219 15.88 -9.99 -10.75
C ALA A 219 14.98 -10.28 -11.96
N GLN A 220 14.47 -11.50 -12.09
CA GLN A 220 13.53 -11.87 -13.15
C GLN A 220 12.19 -11.12 -13.02
N CYS A 221 11.69 -10.96 -11.79
CA CYS A 221 10.47 -10.21 -11.51
C CYS A 221 10.62 -8.72 -11.85
N LEU A 222 11.75 -8.10 -11.50
CA LEU A 222 12.08 -6.72 -11.87
C LEU A 222 12.17 -6.56 -13.39
N LYS A 223 12.85 -7.47 -14.10
CA LYS A 223 12.91 -7.43 -15.57
C LYS A 223 11.54 -7.56 -16.20
N LYS A 224 10.69 -8.46 -15.67
CA LYS A 224 9.34 -8.66 -16.16
C LYS A 224 8.46 -7.41 -15.96
N ALA A 225 8.61 -6.72 -14.83
CA ALA A 225 7.89 -5.48 -14.54
C ALA A 225 8.28 -4.32 -15.47
N MET A 226 9.51 -4.35 -16.01
CA MET A 226 10.01 -3.40 -17.01
C MET A 226 9.74 -3.80 -18.46
N LYS A 227 9.22 -5.02 -18.70
CA LYS A 227 9.06 -5.53 -20.06
C LYS A 227 7.64 -5.29 -20.57
N GLY A 228 7.54 -4.61 -21.72
CA GLY A 228 6.28 -4.50 -22.48
C GLY A 228 5.88 -3.05 -22.71
N VAL A 229 4.58 -2.83 -22.96
CA VAL A 229 4.04 -1.48 -23.09
C VAL A 229 3.75 -0.93 -21.69
N GLY A 230 4.59 0.00 -21.24
CA GLY A 230 4.52 0.59 -19.91
C GLY A 230 5.29 -0.21 -18.85
N THR A 231 5.44 0.42 -17.69
CA THR A 231 6.24 -0.10 -16.57
C THR A 231 5.32 -0.43 -15.40
N ASP A 232 5.41 -1.64 -14.83
CA ASP A 232 4.75 -1.98 -13.58
C ASP A 232 5.54 -1.43 -12.39
N GLU A 233 5.45 -0.12 -12.21
CA GLU A 233 6.11 0.61 -11.13
C GLU A 233 5.72 0.06 -9.75
N SER A 234 4.49 -0.46 -9.59
CA SER A 234 4.00 -1.02 -8.32
C SER A 234 4.81 -2.25 -7.91
N THR A 235 5.09 -3.16 -8.85
CA THR A 235 5.94 -4.33 -8.61
C THR A 235 7.39 -3.92 -8.32
N LEU A 236 7.94 -2.95 -9.07
CA LEU A 236 9.30 -2.46 -8.84
C LEU A 236 9.47 -1.92 -7.42
N LEU A 237 8.53 -1.09 -6.98
CA LEU A 237 8.54 -0.47 -5.67
C LEU A 237 8.27 -1.49 -4.55
N GLU A 238 7.33 -2.43 -4.72
CA GLU A 238 7.10 -3.50 -3.73
C GLU A 238 8.37 -4.31 -3.45
N ILE A 239 9.10 -4.69 -4.51
CA ILE A 239 10.32 -5.48 -4.38
C ILE A 239 11.41 -4.62 -3.73
N LEU A 240 11.76 -3.47 -4.30
CA LEU A 240 12.92 -2.69 -3.86
C LEU A 240 12.74 -2.06 -2.47
N CYS A 241 11.53 -1.67 -2.09
CA CYS A 241 11.28 -1.10 -0.76
C CYS A 241 11.43 -2.13 0.37
N ALA A 242 11.20 -3.42 0.08
CA ALA A 242 11.22 -4.52 1.03
C ALA A 242 12.55 -5.32 1.03
N ARG A 243 13.62 -4.77 0.46
CA ARG A 243 14.97 -5.39 0.45
C ARG A 243 15.98 -4.52 1.19
N ASN A 244 16.87 -5.17 1.93
CA ASN A 244 17.99 -4.50 2.58
C ASN A 244 19.17 -4.30 1.62
N ASN A 245 20.20 -3.57 2.05
CA ASN A 245 21.35 -3.25 1.21
C ASN A 245 22.05 -4.50 0.64
N ALA A 246 22.23 -5.55 1.45
CA ALA A 246 22.88 -6.78 1.03
C ALA A 246 22.05 -7.52 -0.03
N GLN A 247 20.73 -7.58 0.16
CA GLN A 247 19.80 -8.18 -0.78
C GLN A 247 19.77 -7.41 -2.11
N ILE A 248 19.71 -6.09 -2.09
CA ILE A 248 19.72 -5.27 -3.32
C ILE A 248 21.03 -5.49 -4.09
N LYS A 249 22.18 -5.52 -3.40
CA LYS A 249 23.47 -5.86 -4.04
C LYS A 249 23.46 -7.25 -4.68
N ALA A 250 22.92 -8.25 -3.98
CA ALA A 250 22.79 -9.60 -4.52
C ALA A 250 21.86 -9.65 -5.75
N ILE A 251 20.77 -8.89 -5.75
CA ILE A 251 19.84 -8.78 -6.88
C ILE A 251 20.56 -8.15 -8.08
N LYS A 252 21.31 -7.05 -7.91
CA LYS A 252 22.10 -6.42 -8.98
C LYS A 252 23.08 -7.43 -9.60
N MET A 253 23.78 -8.20 -8.77
CA MET A 253 24.70 -9.24 -9.23
C MET A 253 23.97 -10.34 -10.02
N ALA A 254 22.84 -10.84 -9.50
CA ALA A 254 22.04 -11.86 -10.15
C ALA A 254 21.45 -11.39 -11.49
N TYR A 255 20.97 -10.15 -11.54
CA TYR A 255 20.43 -9.52 -12.74
C TYR A 255 21.45 -9.51 -13.89
N LYS A 256 22.67 -9.06 -13.57
CA LYS A 256 23.79 -9.04 -14.53
C LYS A 256 24.23 -10.45 -14.92
N ALA A 257 24.38 -11.36 -13.95
CA ALA A 257 24.81 -12.74 -14.20
C ALA A 257 23.82 -13.53 -15.05
N ALA A 258 22.52 -13.23 -14.95
CA ALA A 258 21.47 -13.82 -15.78
C ALA A 258 21.39 -13.20 -17.18
N GLY A 259 22.24 -12.23 -17.52
CA GLY A 259 22.23 -11.55 -18.82
C GLY A 259 21.00 -10.67 -19.05
N LEU A 260 20.36 -10.19 -17.98
CA LEU A 260 19.14 -9.37 -18.08
C LEU A 260 19.43 -7.90 -18.39
N GLY A 261 20.69 -7.47 -18.29
CA GLY A 261 21.15 -6.10 -18.47
C GLY A 261 21.84 -5.57 -17.21
N ASP A 262 21.83 -4.25 -17.04
CA ASP A 262 22.18 -3.60 -15.79
C ASP A 262 20.90 -3.07 -15.12
N LEU A 263 20.64 -3.50 -13.89
CA LEU A 263 19.38 -3.17 -13.20
C LEU A 263 19.23 -1.66 -13.00
N GLU A 264 20.32 -0.95 -12.71
CA GLU A 264 20.26 0.48 -12.44
C GLU A 264 20.02 1.28 -13.72
N GLU A 265 20.72 0.92 -14.81
CA GLU A 265 20.49 1.50 -16.13
C GLU A 265 19.07 1.24 -16.62
N ASP A 266 18.58 0.01 -16.50
CA ASP A 266 17.22 -0.36 -16.90
C ASP A 266 16.17 0.46 -16.11
N LEU A 267 16.30 0.57 -14.78
CA LEU A 267 15.37 1.37 -13.97
C LEU A 267 15.41 2.85 -14.34
N GLN A 268 16.58 3.38 -14.69
CA GLN A 268 16.71 4.77 -15.14
C GLN A 268 16.03 5.01 -16.49
N ASN A 269 15.98 4.01 -17.36
CA ASN A 269 15.37 4.12 -18.68
C ASN A 269 13.85 3.92 -18.66
N GLU A 270 13.35 3.08 -17.74
CA GLU A 270 11.95 2.64 -17.71
C GLU A 270 11.05 3.49 -16.79
N ALA A 271 11.62 4.23 -15.85
CA ALA A 271 10.88 5.10 -14.94
C ALA A 271 11.05 6.58 -15.28
N SER A 272 10.11 7.42 -14.85
CA SER A 272 10.21 8.88 -15.01
C SER A 272 9.83 9.63 -13.73
N GLY A 273 10.17 10.93 -13.68
CA GLY A 273 9.83 11.82 -12.56
C GLY A 273 10.34 11.33 -11.20
N ALA A 274 9.59 11.61 -10.14
CA ALA A 274 9.94 11.20 -8.78
C ALA A 274 10.01 9.69 -8.58
N THR A 275 9.23 8.89 -9.31
CA THR A 275 9.34 7.43 -9.24
C THR A 275 10.73 6.96 -9.69
N LYS A 276 11.28 7.55 -10.76
CA LYS A 276 12.67 7.28 -11.17
C LYS A 276 13.66 7.64 -10.07
N CYS A 277 13.52 8.81 -9.45
CA CYS A 277 14.39 9.23 -8.35
C CYS A 277 14.34 8.24 -7.19
N LEU A 278 13.15 7.74 -6.84
CA LEU A 278 12.96 6.75 -5.78
C LEU A 278 13.56 5.39 -6.09
N LEU A 279 13.27 4.84 -7.27
CA LEU A 279 13.86 3.57 -7.70
C LEU A 279 15.40 3.66 -7.75
N THR A 280 15.93 4.78 -8.24
CA THR A 280 17.38 5.03 -8.30
C THR A 280 17.99 5.11 -6.90
N GLY A 281 17.35 5.81 -5.96
CA GLY A 281 17.82 5.88 -4.57
C GLY A 281 17.80 4.51 -3.87
N LEU A 282 16.74 3.72 -4.07
CA LEU A 282 16.64 2.38 -3.49
C LEU A 282 17.73 1.44 -4.05
N VAL A 283 17.95 1.44 -5.37
CA VAL A 283 18.90 0.51 -6.01
C VAL A 283 20.38 0.83 -5.71
N GLN A 284 20.69 2.01 -5.14
CA GLN A 284 22.03 2.31 -4.64
C GLN A 284 22.42 1.43 -3.43
N ALA A 285 21.45 0.88 -2.70
CA ALA A 285 21.71 0.06 -1.51
C ALA A 285 22.60 0.77 -0.45
N GLY A 286 22.37 2.08 -0.27
CA GLY A 286 23.12 2.95 0.63
C GLY A 286 22.34 3.37 1.88
N ARG A 287 21.33 2.59 2.31
CA ARG A 287 20.58 2.90 3.54
C ARG A 287 21.51 2.81 4.73
N ASP A 288 21.48 3.80 5.61
CA ASP A 288 22.20 3.70 6.88
C ASP A 288 21.55 2.62 7.76
N THR A 289 22.31 1.63 8.17
CA THR A 289 21.83 0.46 8.93
C THR A 289 22.53 0.29 10.27
N GLU A 290 23.51 1.15 10.58
CA GLU A 290 24.36 1.03 11.75
C GLU A 290 24.39 2.37 12.49
N GLY A 291 24.17 2.34 13.81
CA GLY A 291 24.22 3.53 14.64
C GLY A 291 23.15 3.55 15.72
N GLU A 292 23.38 4.35 16.74
CA GLU A 292 22.33 4.72 17.67
C GLU A 292 21.36 5.71 17.01
N VAL A 293 20.11 5.72 17.46
CA VAL A 293 19.13 6.68 16.95
C VAL A 293 19.56 8.08 17.36
N ASP A 294 19.89 8.91 16.37
CA ASP A 294 20.13 10.34 16.57
C ASP A 294 18.78 11.05 16.70
N GLU A 295 18.35 11.28 17.96
CA GLU A 295 17.07 11.92 18.26
C GLU A 295 16.98 13.35 17.73
N GLU A 296 18.09 14.10 17.73
CA GLU A 296 18.12 15.49 17.25
C GLU A 296 18.00 15.54 15.73
N LYS A 297 18.71 14.65 15.04
CA LYS A 297 18.53 14.45 13.60
C LYS A 297 17.12 13.99 13.30
N ALA A 298 16.53 13.06 14.06
CA ALA A 298 15.15 12.61 13.85
C ALA A 298 14.13 13.75 14.00
N VAL A 299 14.31 14.69 14.93
CA VAL A 299 13.46 15.88 15.08
C VAL A 299 13.68 16.89 13.97
N THR A 300 14.95 17.14 13.61
CA THR A 300 15.33 18.01 12.48
C THR A 300 14.70 17.50 11.19
N ASP A 301 14.82 16.20 11.00
CA ASP A 301 14.22 15.46 9.92
C ASP A 301 12.68 15.67 9.98
N ALA A 302 12.01 15.21 11.03
CA ALA A 302 10.56 15.37 11.19
C ALA A 302 10.02 16.78 10.87
N THR A 303 10.77 17.82 11.27
CA THR A 303 10.45 19.23 11.00
C THR A 303 10.57 19.59 9.52
N ALA A 304 11.68 19.22 8.87
CA ALA A 304 11.89 19.45 7.44
C ALA A 304 10.79 18.80 6.59
N LEU A 305 10.32 17.61 6.97
CA LEU A 305 9.16 16.99 6.31
C LEU A 305 7.92 17.88 6.38
N PHE A 306 7.58 18.30 7.60
CA PHE A 306 6.34 19.03 7.84
C PHE A 306 6.30 20.32 7.01
N GLU A 307 7.46 20.98 6.87
CA GLU A 307 7.64 22.17 6.04
C GLU A 307 7.53 21.87 4.53
N ALA A 308 8.16 20.80 4.04
CA ALA A 308 8.12 20.40 2.62
C ALA A 308 6.74 19.89 2.15
N GLY A 309 5.87 19.51 3.08
CA GLY A 309 4.52 19.03 2.81
C GLY A 309 3.41 20.03 3.15
N GLU A 310 3.08 20.15 4.44
CA GLU A 310 1.85 20.82 4.87
C GLU A 310 1.90 22.35 4.73
N GLN A 311 3.10 22.94 4.60
CA GLN A 311 3.26 24.39 4.50
C GLN A 311 3.36 24.92 3.05
N THR A 312 3.49 24.06 2.04
CA THR A 312 3.61 24.42 0.62
C THR A 312 2.37 24.04 -0.20
N PHE A 313 2.06 24.80 -1.27
CA PHE A 313 0.98 24.43 -2.20
C PHE A 313 1.55 23.48 -3.27
N GLY A 314 1.46 22.17 -2.99
CA GLY A 314 2.15 21.12 -3.73
C GLY A 314 3.38 20.61 -2.97
N THR A 315 3.90 19.46 -3.39
CA THR A 315 4.97 18.71 -2.69
C THR A 315 6.30 18.93 -3.40
N ASP A 316 7.36 19.28 -2.68
CA ASP A 316 8.73 19.08 -3.17
C ASP A 316 9.09 17.60 -2.96
N GLU A 317 8.94 16.81 -4.02
CA GLU A 317 9.08 15.36 -4.02
C GLU A 317 10.48 14.86 -3.60
N SER A 318 11.48 15.75 -3.57
CA SER A 318 12.88 15.44 -3.22
C SER A 318 13.19 15.45 -1.72
N GLU A 319 12.50 16.29 -0.93
CA GLU A 319 12.69 16.40 0.52
C GLU A 319 11.76 15.46 1.30
N PHE A 320 10.56 15.20 0.77
CA PHE A 320 9.64 14.16 1.28
C PHE A 320 10.27 12.76 1.25
N GLN A 321 11.28 12.57 0.40
CA GLN A 321 12.01 11.33 0.20
C GLN A 321 12.97 11.00 1.35
N ARG A 322 13.32 11.97 2.19
CA ARG A 322 14.45 11.82 3.10
C ARG A 322 14.04 11.37 4.52
N ILE A 323 12.87 11.75 5.01
CA ILE A 323 12.77 12.20 6.40
C ILE A 323 11.28 12.36 6.79
N LEU A 324 10.69 11.82 7.88
CA LEU A 324 9.23 11.99 8.15
C LEU A 324 8.82 12.13 9.66
N ILE A 325 7.88 13.07 10.03
CA ILE A 325 6.62 13.03 10.89
C ILE A 325 6.28 14.34 11.73
N ALA A 326 5.07 14.96 11.57
CA ALA A 326 4.25 15.62 12.65
C ALA A 326 2.76 15.97 12.29
N ASP A 327 1.87 15.91 13.30
CA ASP A 327 0.44 16.33 13.51
C ASP A 327 -0.73 15.80 12.61
N LYS A 328 -0.42 15.12 11.51
CA LYS A 328 -1.25 14.04 10.97
C LYS A 328 -0.51 12.73 11.12
N SER A 329 -1.22 11.59 11.10
CA SER A 329 -0.49 10.35 10.91
C SER A 329 0.31 10.48 9.61
N LEU A 330 1.56 10.06 9.63
CA LEU A 330 2.42 10.08 8.46
C LEU A 330 1.72 9.52 7.21
N GLU A 331 0.95 8.46 7.43
CA GLU A 331 0.07 7.85 6.45
C GLU A 331 -0.89 8.85 5.80
N ASP A 332 -1.58 9.65 6.60
CA ASP A 332 -2.55 10.64 6.12
C ASP A 332 -1.87 11.76 5.31
N SER A 333 -0.67 12.18 5.70
CA SER A 333 0.11 13.19 4.97
C SER A 333 0.56 12.65 3.61
N ILE A 334 1.12 11.42 3.56
CA ILE A 334 1.45 10.76 2.29
C ILE A 334 0.20 10.64 1.42
N ARG A 335 -0.95 10.29 2.01
CA ARG A 335 -2.21 10.15 1.28
C ARG A 335 -2.82 11.46 0.78
N SER A 336 -2.55 12.59 1.42
CA SER A 336 -3.06 13.89 0.98
C SER A 336 -2.17 14.56 -0.05
N GLU A 337 -0.86 14.38 0.06
CA GLU A 337 0.14 15.08 -0.75
C GLU A 337 0.61 14.30 -1.98
N MET A 338 0.40 12.98 -2.02
CA MET A 338 0.87 12.13 -3.11
C MET A 338 -0.26 11.34 -3.76
N SER A 339 -0.02 10.88 -4.98
CA SER A 339 -0.93 9.99 -5.71
C SER A 339 -0.18 8.96 -6.54
N GLY A 340 -0.89 7.92 -6.97
CA GLY A 340 -0.34 6.90 -7.88
C GLY A 340 0.71 5.99 -7.23
N SER A 341 1.65 5.50 -8.04
CA SER A 341 2.72 4.59 -7.65
C SER A 341 3.64 5.16 -6.57
N LEU A 342 3.91 6.47 -6.61
CA LEU A 342 4.72 7.14 -5.61
C LEU A 342 4.06 7.13 -4.22
N GLN A 343 2.76 7.41 -4.15
CA GLN A 343 2.00 7.29 -2.91
C GLN A 343 2.04 5.85 -2.37
N GLU A 344 1.84 4.86 -3.24
CA GLU A 344 1.91 3.45 -2.86
C GLU A 344 3.31 3.09 -2.33
N ALA A 345 4.37 3.58 -2.97
CA ALA A 345 5.75 3.35 -2.55
C ALA A 345 6.03 3.86 -1.13
N TYR A 346 5.70 5.12 -0.84
CA TYR A 346 5.95 5.70 0.48
C TYR A 346 5.13 5.01 1.57
N LEU A 347 3.88 4.65 1.28
CA LEU A 347 3.06 3.85 2.18
C LEU A 347 3.67 2.46 2.42
N ASN A 348 4.23 1.84 1.39
CA ASN A 348 4.91 0.53 1.50
C ASN A 348 6.19 0.65 2.33
N ILE A 349 7.03 1.67 2.09
CA ILE A 349 8.27 1.93 2.86
C ILE A 349 7.92 2.12 4.34
N MET A 350 6.96 3.00 4.63
CA MET A 350 6.51 3.27 5.99
C MET A 350 5.97 2.00 6.66
N SER A 351 5.06 1.29 5.98
CA SER A 351 4.44 0.08 6.55
C SER A 351 5.48 -1.01 6.81
N TYR A 352 6.42 -1.23 5.88
CA TYR A 352 7.50 -2.19 6.04
C TYR A 352 8.45 -1.80 7.17
N ALA A 353 8.83 -0.52 7.27
CA ALA A 353 9.69 -0.02 8.34
C ALA A 353 9.06 -0.17 9.72
N MET A 354 7.73 0.02 9.82
CA MET A 354 6.99 -0.14 11.06
C MET A 354 6.84 -1.59 11.48
N ASN A 355 6.42 -2.46 10.54
CA ASN A 355 6.26 -3.89 10.81
C ASN A 355 6.22 -4.69 9.49
N PRO A 356 7.31 -5.39 9.13
CA PRO A 356 7.37 -6.21 7.91
C PRO A 356 6.29 -7.30 7.83
N VAL A 357 5.94 -7.91 8.96
CA VAL A 357 4.95 -9.00 9.03
C VAL A 357 3.56 -8.46 8.70
N VAL A 358 3.16 -7.34 9.32
CA VAL A 358 1.87 -6.67 9.04
C VAL A 358 1.83 -6.17 7.59
N TYR A 359 2.94 -5.63 7.09
CA TYR A 359 3.05 -5.21 5.70
C TYR A 359 2.76 -6.36 4.74
N PHE A 360 3.43 -7.50 4.87
CA PHE A 360 3.21 -8.63 3.97
C PHE A 360 1.83 -9.26 4.14
N ALA A 361 1.26 -9.29 5.36
CA ALA A 361 -0.14 -9.71 5.56
C ALA A 361 -1.11 -8.82 4.77
N ASN A 362 -0.87 -7.50 4.75
CA ASN A 362 -1.65 -6.55 3.96
C ASN A 362 -1.45 -6.73 2.45
N VAL A 363 -0.21 -6.97 1.99
CA VAL A 363 0.09 -7.26 0.59
C VAL A 363 -0.66 -8.51 0.12
N ILE A 364 -0.60 -9.60 0.88
CA ILE A 364 -1.31 -10.86 0.59
C ILE A 364 -2.82 -10.62 0.54
N ASN A 365 -3.38 -9.92 1.53
CA ASN A 365 -4.81 -9.61 1.54
C ASN A 365 -5.22 -8.75 0.34
N SER A 366 -4.39 -7.77 -0.06
CA SER A 366 -4.67 -6.95 -1.24
C SER A 366 -4.65 -7.75 -2.55
N ALA A 367 -3.89 -8.85 -2.58
CA ALA A 367 -3.82 -9.74 -3.73
C ALA A 367 -5.02 -10.69 -3.81
N LEU A 368 -5.57 -11.12 -2.67
CA LEU A 368 -6.76 -12.00 -2.57
C LEU A 368 -8.08 -11.21 -2.62
N LYS A 369 -8.11 -9.98 -2.11
CA LYS A 369 -9.36 -9.24 -1.97
C LYS A 369 -9.78 -8.55 -3.26
N GLY A 370 -10.96 -8.90 -3.77
CA GLY A 370 -11.59 -8.17 -4.87
C GLY A 370 -12.39 -9.07 -5.79
N ALA A 371 -12.72 -8.57 -6.98
CA ALA A 371 -13.21 -9.43 -8.05
C ALA A 371 -12.01 -10.08 -8.74
N GLY A 372 -11.67 -11.30 -8.32
CA GLY A 372 -10.50 -12.05 -8.77
C GLY A 372 -9.24 -11.78 -7.96
N THR A 373 -8.20 -12.56 -8.25
CA THR A 373 -6.96 -12.61 -7.46
C THR A 373 -5.78 -12.07 -8.27
N ASN A 374 -4.94 -11.24 -7.65
CA ASN A 374 -3.63 -10.88 -8.21
C ASN A 374 -2.62 -12.00 -7.90
N GLU A 375 -2.71 -13.08 -8.67
CA GLU A 375 -1.96 -14.31 -8.44
C GLU A 375 -0.45 -14.14 -8.60
N VAL A 376 -0.01 -13.20 -9.46
CA VAL A 376 1.41 -12.88 -9.62
C VAL A 376 1.95 -12.25 -8.34
N ARG A 377 1.24 -11.26 -7.79
CA ARG A 377 1.61 -10.61 -6.52
C ARG A 377 1.58 -11.62 -5.37
N LEU A 378 0.49 -12.38 -5.24
CA LEU A 378 0.33 -13.42 -4.22
C LEU A 378 1.48 -14.43 -4.28
N THR A 379 1.74 -15.02 -5.44
CA THR A 379 2.79 -16.03 -5.63
C THR A 379 4.17 -15.46 -5.28
N ARG A 380 4.50 -14.26 -5.77
CA ARG A 380 5.77 -13.60 -5.47
C ARG A 380 5.96 -13.38 -3.96
N THR A 381 4.92 -12.90 -3.28
CA THR A 381 4.98 -12.69 -1.83
C THR A 381 5.16 -14.00 -1.07
N LEU A 382 4.38 -15.04 -1.38
CA LEU A 382 4.49 -16.34 -0.70
C LEU A 382 5.87 -16.97 -0.92
N ILE A 383 6.38 -16.97 -2.16
CA ILE A 383 7.72 -17.52 -2.47
C ILE A 383 8.80 -16.76 -1.72
N SER A 384 8.82 -15.42 -1.80
CA SER A 384 9.89 -14.59 -1.21
C SER A 384 9.92 -14.59 0.32
N ARG A 385 8.81 -14.99 0.98
CA ARG A 385 8.73 -15.06 2.45
C ARG A 385 8.74 -16.48 3.02
N SER A 386 8.58 -17.49 2.16
CA SER A 386 8.43 -18.91 2.55
C SER A 386 9.52 -19.41 3.51
N GLU A 387 10.78 -19.05 3.28
CA GLU A 387 11.95 -19.45 4.08
C GLU A 387 12.42 -18.36 5.05
N ILE A 388 11.57 -17.36 5.33
CA ILE A 388 11.90 -16.24 6.23
C ILE A 388 10.91 -16.18 7.39
N ASP A 389 9.70 -15.69 7.16
CA ASP A 389 8.72 -15.34 8.20
C ASP A 389 7.27 -15.59 7.78
N LEU A 390 7.06 -16.39 6.73
CA LEU A 390 5.70 -16.65 6.23
C LEU A 390 4.77 -17.22 7.30
N GLY A 391 5.29 -17.98 8.27
CA GLY A 391 4.52 -18.44 9.42
C GLY A 391 4.11 -17.31 10.36
N ASN A 392 4.96 -16.30 10.57
CA ASN A 392 4.55 -15.10 11.32
C ASN A 392 3.48 -14.30 10.55
N ILE A 393 3.60 -14.24 9.22
CA ILE A 393 2.66 -13.54 8.34
C ILE A 393 1.30 -14.25 8.36
N LYS A 394 1.24 -15.59 8.35
CA LYS A 394 0.00 -16.36 8.52
C LYS A 394 -0.71 -15.99 9.82
N ASP A 395 0.00 -16.06 10.94
CA ASP A 395 -0.55 -15.79 12.26
C ASP A 395 -1.09 -14.34 12.31
N CYS A 396 -0.33 -13.37 11.80
CA CYS A 396 -0.75 -11.97 11.73
C CYS A 396 -1.95 -11.74 10.78
N TYR A 397 -2.00 -12.46 9.66
CA TYR A 397 -3.11 -12.38 8.70
C TYR A 397 -4.42 -12.79 9.37
N GLU A 398 -4.43 -13.92 10.07
CA GLU A 398 -5.61 -14.40 10.79
C GLU A 398 -6.04 -13.43 11.90
N GLU A 399 -5.10 -12.93 12.70
CA GLU A 399 -5.38 -11.91 13.73
C GLU A 399 -5.99 -10.63 13.14
N THR A 400 -5.55 -10.23 11.94
CA THR A 400 -5.96 -8.97 11.30
C THR A 400 -7.30 -9.09 10.56
N TYR A 401 -7.55 -10.22 9.91
CA TYR A 401 -8.67 -10.40 8.99
C TYR A 401 -9.78 -11.32 9.49
N GLY A 402 -9.53 -12.07 10.56
CA GLY A 402 -10.51 -12.99 11.15
C GLY A 402 -10.80 -14.22 10.29
N GLU A 403 -9.90 -14.53 9.35
CA GLU A 403 -9.93 -15.67 8.44
C GLU A 403 -8.50 -16.18 8.25
N THR A 404 -8.31 -17.50 8.20
CA THR A 404 -6.98 -18.07 7.97
C THR A 404 -6.51 -17.77 6.55
N LEU A 405 -5.19 -17.63 6.34
CA LEU A 405 -4.66 -17.44 4.99
C LEU A 405 -4.99 -18.63 4.08
N ALA A 406 -5.05 -19.84 4.64
CA ALA A 406 -5.41 -21.03 3.89
C ALA A 406 -6.85 -20.96 3.37
N ASP A 407 -7.80 -20.55 4.22
CA ASP A 407 -9.21 -20.43 3.81
C ASP A 407 -9.40 -19.32 2.77
N ALA A 408 -8.69 -18.20 2.91
CA ALA A 408 -8.71 -17.14 1.92
C ALA A 408 -8.17 -17.62 0.54
N ILE A 409 -7.11 -18.44 0.52
CA ILE A 409 -6.58 -19.07 -0.70
C ILE A 409 -7.59 -20.06 -1.29
N ARG A 410 -8.17 -20.94 -0.47
CA ARG A 410 -9.18 -21.93 -0.88
C ARG A 410 -10.48 -21.27 -1.37
N GLY A 411 -10.78 -20.06 -0.89
CA GLY A 411 -11.92 -19.27 -1.35
C GLY A 411 -11.79 -18.90 -2.82
N ASP A 412 -10.60 -18.43 -3.22
CA ASP A 412 -10.35 -17.76 -4.49
C ASP A 412 -9.71 -18.64 -5.58
N LEU A 413 -8.91 -19.63 -5.18
CA LEU A 413 -8.07 -20.41 -6.10
C LEU A 413 -8.51 -21.87 -6.13
N ARG A 414 -8.22 -22.58 -7.22
CA ARG A 414 -8.56 -24.00 -7.41
C ARG A 414 -7.42 -24.78 -8.07
N GLY A 415 -7.36 -26.08 -7.82
CA GLY A 415 -6.51 -27.04 -8.54
C GLY A 415 -5.06 -27.02 -8.09
N ASP A 416 -4.12 -27.44 -8.96
CA ASP A 416 -2.72 -27.60 -8.56
C ASP A 416 -2.02 -26.27 -8.23
N PHE A 417 -2.51 -25.16 -8.81
CA PHE A 417 -2.03 -23.83 -8.43
C PHE A 417 -2.45 -23.44 -7.01
N GLU A 418 -3.66 -23.81 -6.57
CA GLU A 418 -4.06 -23.66 -5.17
C GLU A 418 -3.18 -24.56 -4.28
N ARG A 419 -2.99 -25.82 -4.66
CA ARG A 419 -2.19 -26.80 -3.89
C ARG A 419 -0.79 -26.28 -3.60
N ILE A 420 -0.05 -25.82 -4.61
CA ILE A 420 1.32 -25.33 -4.38
C ILE A 420 1.37 -24.13 -3.43
N LEU A 421 0.38 -23.23 -3.46
CA LEU A 421 0.35 -22.09 -2.55
C LEU A 421 -0.01 -22.50 -1.11
N LEU A 422 -0.89 -23.49 -0.94
CA LEU A 422 -1.20 -24.09 0.35
C LEU A 422 0.01 -24.84 0.93
N GLU A 423 0.74 -25.59 0.10
CA GLU A 423 1.96 -26.28 0.52
C GLU A 423 3.06 -25.32 0.96
N LEU A 424 3.21 -24.17 0.30
CA LEU A 424 4.13 -23.11 0.73
C LEU A 424 3.78 -22.54 2.11
N ILE A 425 2.52 -22.63 2.54
CA ILE A 425 2.07 -22.22 3.87
C ILE A 425 1.84 -23.40 4.84
N ARG A 426 2.14 -24.64 4.43
CA ARG A 426 1.98 -25.89 5.21
C ARG A 426 0.53 -26.22 5.59
N GLU A 427 -0.39 -26.22 4.63
CA GLU A 427 -1.85 -26.39 4.81
C GLU A 427 -2.53 -27.25 3.76
#